data_AF-A0A3N5Y7Y8-F1
#
_entry.id   AF-A0A3N5Y7Y8-F1
#
_cell.length_a   1.000
_cell.length_b   1.000
_cell.length_c   1.000
_cell.angle_alpha   90.00
_cell.angle_beta   90.00
_cell.angle_gamma   90.00
#
_symmetry.space_group_name_H-M   'P 1'
#
loop_
_entity.id
_entity.type
_entity.pdbx_description
1 polymer ?
#
loop_
_entity_poly.entity_id
_entity_poly.type
_entity_poly.pdbx_seq_one_letter_code
_entity_poly.pdbx_strand_id
1 'polypeptide(L)'
;MSELWIPVIGIICIAVVIIASLYMGTREKQQLHTTLQLHLQNGGELSPALLKNLGANVNQSKRDLRKGLLLTAIGIACFAGGFISENFIVGAVFGVFPLFVGLAFGGISLINKNE
;
A
#
# COMPACT_ATOMS: atom_id res chain seq x y z
N MET A 1 17.91 20.47 20.13
CA MET A 1 16.56 20.17 19.62
C MET A 1 15.88 19.26 20.64
N SER A 2 14.76 19.67 21.23
CA SER A 2 14.09 18.91 22.31
C SER A 2 13.70 17.51 21.84
N GLU A 3 13.92 16.49 22.69
CA GLU A 3 13.61 15.06 22.43
C GLU A 3 12.18 14.83 21.92
N LEU A 4 11.27 15.76 22.21
CA LEU A 4 9.89 15.83 21.72
C LEU A 4 9.73 15.83 20.19
N TRP A 5 10.74 16.26 19.41
CA TRP A 5 10.65 16.30 17.94
C TRP A 5 10.86 14.94 17.28
N ILE A 6 11.55 14.02 17.96
CA ILE A 6 11.88 12.68 17.45
C ILE A 6 10.61 11.88 17.07
N PRO A 7 9.58 11.76 17.94
CA PRO A 7 8.36 11.03 17.58
C PRO A 7 7.55 11.74 16.49
N VAL A 8 7.52 13.08 16.50
CA VAL A 8 6.75 13.87 15.52
C VAL A 8 7.29 13.66 14.10
N ILE A 9 8.62 13.73 13.95
CA ILE A 9 9.28 13.48 12.66
C ILE A 9 9.05 12.02 12.22
N GLY A 10 9.06 11.07 13.15
CA GLY A 10 8.73 9.66 12.88
C GLY A 10 7.34 9.48 12.26
N ILE A 11 6.30 10.11 12.83
CA ILE A 11 4.93 10.05 12.28
C ILE A 11 4.88 10.69 10.89
N ILE A 12 5.51 11.84 10.70
CA ILE A 12 5.50 12.58 9.43
C ILE A 12 6.14 11.73 8.32
N CYS A 13 7.27 11.10 8.57
CA CYS A 13 7.93 10.22 7.60
C CYS A 13 7.02 9.06 7.16
N ILE A 14 6.31 8.42 8.11
CA ILE A 14 5.36 7.35 7.81
C ILE A 14 4.21 7.88 6.94
N ALA A 15 3.64 9.04 7.30
CA ALA A 15 2.55 9.66 6.55
C ALA A 15 2.96 9.99 5.11
N VAL A 16 4.16 10.55 4.91
CA VAL A 16 4.70 10.89 3.58
C VAL A 16 4.83 9.64 2.70
N VAL A 17 5.35 8.53 3.24
CA VAL A 17 5.50 7.27 2.50
C VAL A 17 4.13 6.72 2.07
N ILE A 18 3.14 6.76 2.96
CA ILE A 18 1.77 6.33 2.66
C ILE A 18 1.17 7.19 1.54
N ILE A 19 1.26 8.52 1.67
CA ILE A 19 0.72 9.47 0.68
C ILE A 19 1.40 9.27 -0.68
N ALA A 20 2.73 9.12 -0.72
CA ALA A 20 3.47 8.89 -1.96
C ALA A 20 3.00 7.60 -2.65
N SER A 21 2.82 6.51 -1.89
CA SER A 21 2.32 5.22 -2.40
C SER A 21 0.91 5.33 -2.99
N LEU A 22 0.01 6.07 -2.33
CA LEU A 22 -1.35 6.33 -2.82
C LEU A 22 -1.36 7.19 -4.09
N TYR A 23 -0.49 8.20 -4.14
CA TYR A 23 -0.36 9.10 -5.28
C TYR A 23 0.14 8.37 -6.53
N MET A 24 1.16 7.52 -6.39
CA MET A 24 1.69 6.72 -7.49
C MET A 24 0.63 5.76 -8.06
N GLY A 25 -0.11 5.07 -7.18
CA GLY A 25 -1.16 4.14 -7.62
C GLY A 25 -2.33 4.80 -8.37
N THR A 26 -2.62 6.08 -8.09
CA THR A 26 -3.66 6.84 -8.81
C THR A 26 -3.20 7.24 -10.22
N ARG A 27 -1.93 7.61 -10.37
CA ARG A 27 -1.36 8.01 -11.66
C ARG A 27 -1.28 6.86 -12.66
N GLU A 28 -0.91 5.67 -12.22
CA GLU A 28 -0.84 4.49 -13.09
C GLU A 28 -2.19 4.20 -13.76
N LYS A 29 -3.30 4.29 -13.00
CA LYS A 29 -4.65 4.08 -13.55
C LYS A 29 -5.02 5.14 -14.56
N GLN A 30 -4.74 6.41 -14.26
CA GLN A 30 -5.05 7.53 -15.17
C GLN A 30 -4.30 7.42 -16.50
N GLN A 31 -3.01 7.08 -16.47
CA GLN A 31 -2.20 6.92 -17.69
C GLN A 31 -2.70 5.78 -18.59
N LEU A 32 -3.15 4.67 -17.99
CA LEU A 32 -3.76 3.57 -18.74
C LEU A 32 -5.04 4.00 -19.46
N HIS A 33 -5.92 4.75 -18.78
CA HIS A 33 -7.14 5.27 -19.41
C HIS A 33 -6.85 6.24 -20.56
N THR A 34 -5.88 7.15 -20.39
CA THR A 34 -5.46 8.08 -21.45
C THR A 34 -4.87 7.35 -22.65
N THR A 35 -4.07 6.31 -22.42
CA THR A 35 -3.45 5.52 -23.50
C THR A 35 -4.51 4.77 -24.30
N LEU A 36 -5.51 4.19 -23.62
CA LEU A 36 -6.66 3.54 -24.27
C LEU A 36 -7.50 4.53 -25.11
N GLN A 37 -7.74 5.73 -24.60
CA GLN A 37 -8.45 6.77 -25.33
C GLN A 37 -7.70 7.21 -26.60
N LEU A 38 -6.37 7.35 -26.51
CA LEU A 38 -5.52 7.65 -27.68
C LEU A 38 -5.53 6.51 -28.70
N HIS A 39 -5.50 5.25 -28.25
CA HIS A 39 -5.55 4.09 -29.14
C HIS A 39 -6.88 3.97 -29.88
N LEU A 40 -7.99 4.26 -29.19
CA LEU A 40 -9.34 4.34 -29.75
C LEU A 40 -9.48 5.45 -30.80
N GLN A 41 -8.93 6.64 -30.52
CA GLN A 41 -8.98 7.77 -31.46
C GLN A 41 -8.16 7.53 -32.73
N ASN A 42 -7.10 6.73 -32.65
CA ASN A 42 -6.25 6.39 -33.79
C ASN A 42 -6.81 5.24 -34.66
N GLY A 43 -8.05 4.81 -34.43
CA GLY A 43 -8.71 3.75 -35.22
C GLY A 43 -8.25 2.33 -34.89
N GLY A 44 -7.57 2.12 -33.76
CA GLY A 44 -7.21 0.80 -33.30
C GLY A 44 -8.44 0.01 -32.84
N GLU A 45 -8.66 -1.17 -33.41
CA GLU A 45 -9.71 -2.09 -32.92
C GLU A 45 -9.37 -2.52 -31.49
N LEU A 46 -10.31 -2.31 -30.56
CA LEU A 46 -10.22 -2.89 -29.22
C LEU A 46 -10.40 -4.41 -29.34
N SER A 47 -9.31 -5.13 -29.63
CA SER A 47 -9.31 -6.58 -29.52
C SER A 47 -9.74 -6.94 -28.09
N PRO A 48 -10.80 -7.76 -27.91
CA PRO A 48 -11.25 -8.21 -26.59
C PRO A 48 -10.12 -8.83 -25.75
N ALA A 49 -9.06 -9.33 -26.39
CA ALA A 49 -7.86 -9.83 -25.74
C ALA A 49 -7.04 -8.75 -25.01
N LEU A 50 -6.99 -7.51 -25.50
CA LEU A 50 -6.29 -6.40 -24.84
C LEU A 50 -7.09 -5.85 -23.66
N LEU A 51 -8.41 -5.72 -23.79
CA LEU A 51 -9.29 -5.42 -22.66
C LEU A 51 -9.22 -6.52 -21.59
N LYS A 52 -9.10 -7.77 -22.01
CA LYS A 52 -8.85 -8.88 -21.10
C LYS A 52 -7.46 -8.79 -20.48
N ASN A 53 -6.41 -8.34 -21.15
CA ASN A 53 -5.09 -8.19 -20.51
C ASN A 53 -4.96 -6.95 -19.61
N LEU A 54 -5.74 -5.89 -19.86
CA LEU A 54 -5.82 -4.71 -18.98
C LEU A 54 -6.79 -4.91 -17.81
N GLY A 55 -7.91 -5.59 -18.05
CA GLY A 55 -8.94 -5.88 -17.05
C GLY A 55 -8.68 -7.18 -16.27
N ALA A 56 -8.07 -8.19 -16.90
CA ALA A 56 -7.54 -9.35 -16.19
C ALA A 56 -6.23 -8.94 -15.53
N ASN A 57 -6.40 -8.45 -14.32
CA ASN A 57 -5.57 -8.89 -13.23
C ASN A 57 -4.16 -8.28 -13.26
N VAL A 58 -4.09 -6.95 -13.13
CA VAL A 58 -3.03 -6.38 -12.29
C VAL A 58 -3.25 -6.95 -10.90
N ASN A 59 -2.66 -8.12 -10.66
CA ASN A 59 -2.94 -9.09 -9.61
C ASN A 59 -3.30 -8.42 -8.28
N GLN A 60 -4.57 -8.01 -8.14
CA GLN A 60 -4.99 -7.04 -7.13
C GLN A 60 -4.84 -7.68 -5.77
N SER A 61 -5.23 -8.95 -5.69
CA SER A 61 -4.96 -9.83 -4.56
C SER A 61 -3.46 -9.87 -4.22
N LYS A 62 -2.54 -10.18 -5.15
CA LYS A 62 -1.09 -10.17 -4.84
C LYS A 62 -0.56 -8.80 -4.42
N ARG A 63 -1.08 -7.70 -4.98
CA ARG A 63 -0.68 -6.34 -4.60
C ARG A 63 -1.16 -6.00 -3.19
N ASP A 64 -2.39 -6.38 -2.86
CA ASP A 64 -3.00 -6.15 -1.55
C ASP A 64 -2.34 -7.05 -0.48
N LEU A 65 -1.98 -8.29 -0.82
CA LEU A 65 -1.16 -9.18 0.01
C LEU A 65 0.22 -8.57 0.31
N ARG A 66 0.90 -8.03 -0.70
CA ARG A 66 2.21 -7.36 -0.51
C ARG A 66 2.08 -6.15 0.40
N LYS A 67 1.06 -5.32 0.20
CA LYS A 67 0.79 -4.15 1.06
C LYS A 67 0.48 -4.57 2.49
N GLY A 68 -0.37 -5.58 2.66
CA GLY A 68 -0.73 -6.13 3.96
C GLY A 68 0.47 -6.69 4.72
N LEU A 69 1.30 -7.47 4.04
CA LEU A 69 2.53 -8.03 4.63
C LEU A 69 3.53 -6.94 5.02
N LEU A 70 3.74 -5.95 4.16
CA LEU A 70 4.66 -4.83 4.42
C LEU A 70 4.22 -4.04 5.66
N LEU A 71 2.93 -3.67 5.74
CA LEU A 71 2.37 -2.93 6.87
C LEU A 71 2.42 -3.74 8.17
N THR A 72 2.11 -5.04 8.10
CA THR A 72 2.21 -5.94 9.27
C THR A 72 3.66 -6.02 9.77
N ALA A 73 4.63 -6.16 8.86
CA ALA A 73 6.05 -6.19 9.21
C ALA A 73 6.53 -4.88 9.84
N ILE A 74 6.07 -3.73 9.34
CA ILE A 74 6.37 -2.42 9.94
C ILE A 74 5.81 -2.33 11.36
N GLY A 75 4.56 -2.77 11.57
CA GLY A 75 3.97 -2.82 12.89
C GLY A 75 4.77 -3.65 13.88
N ILE A 76 5.15 -4.88 13.49
CA ILE A 76 5.99 -5.77 14.30
C ILE A 76 7.37 -5.13 14.58
N ALA A 77 7.98 -4.48 13.60
CA ALA A 77 9.25 -3.79 13.76
C ALA A 77 9.17 -2.64 14.77
N CYS A 78 8.08 -1.88 14.80
CA CYS A 78 7.86 -0.84 15.80
C CYS A 78 7.71 -1.43 17.22
N PHE A 79 6.99 -2.54 17.38
CA PHE A 79 6.93 -3.26 18.67
C PHE A 79 8.30 -3.76 19.12
N ALA A 80 9.07 -4.37 18.21
CA ALA A 80 10.42 -4.84 18.50
C ALA A 80 11.36 -3.67 18.85
N GLY A 81 11.29 -2.55 18.12
CA GLY A 81 12.05 -1.34 18.43
C GLY A 81 11.70 -0.73 19.79
N GLY A 82 10.42 -0.70 20.14
CA GLY A 82 9.97 -0.28 21.48
C GLY A 82 10.47 -1.19 22.59
N PHE A 83 10.52 -2.50 22.33
CA PHE A 83 11.06 -3.48 23.29
C PHE A 83 12.56 -3.31 23.51
N ILE A 84 13.34 -3.12 22.44
CA ILE A 84 14.80 -2.93 22.50
C ILE A 84 15.19 -1.61 23.16
N SER A 85 14.39 -0.56 22.98
CA SER A 85 14.64 0.78 23.52
C SER A 85 14.10 1.00 24.94
N GLU A 86 13.60 -0.05 25.60
CA GLU A 86 12.89 -0.02 26.89
C GLU A 86 11.68 0.93 26.92
N ASN A 87 11.27 1.44 25.76
CA ASN A 87 10.15 2.35 25.55
C ASN A 87 9.03 1.63 24.79
N PHE A 88 8.49 0.59 25.43
CA PHE A 88 7.44 -0.24 24.83
C PHE A 88 6.21 0.58 24.42
N ILE A 89 5.82 1.57 25.23
CA ILE A 89 4.66 2.43 24.94
C ILE A 89 4.83 3.15 23.60
N VAL A 90 6.03 3.68 23.33
CA VAL A 90 6.32 4.36 22.07
C VAL A 90 6.21 3.36 20.92
N GLY A 91 6.92 2.23 20.99
CA GLY A 91 6.86 1.20 19.96
C GLY A 91 5.43 0.68 19.68
N ALA A 92 4.61 0.56 20.73
CA ALA A 92 3.22 0.13 20.61
C ALA A 92 2.33 1.17 19.92
N VAL A 93 2.44 2.46 20.27
CA VAL A 93 1.68 3.55 19.64
C VAL A 93 1.95 3.62 18.13
N PHE A 94 3.21 3.47 17.74
CA PHE A 94 3.61 3.47 16.33
C PHE A 94 3.31 2.16 15.61
N GLY A 95 3.36 1.03 16.31
CA GLY A 95 3.23 -0.31 15.74
C GLY A 95 1.79 -0.78 15.55
N VAL A 96 0.87 -0.37 16.44
CA VAL A 96 -0.50 -0.90 16.44
C VAL A 96 -1.25 -0.54 15.16
N PHE A 97 -1.11 0.70 14.69
CA PHE A 97 -1.80 1.19 13.49
C PHE A 97 -1.39 0.43 12.22
N PRO A 98 -0.10 0.39 11.82
CA PRO A 98 0.31 -0.35 10.63
C PRO A 98 0.08 -1.86 10.78
N LEU A 99 0.13 -2.43 11.99
CA LEU A 99 -0.17 -3.83 12.22
C LEU A 99 -1.61 -4.16 11.85
N PHE A 100 -2.60 -3.42 12.37
CA PHE A 100 -4.01 -3.67 12.07
C PHE A 100 -4.37 -3.37 10.62
N VAL A 101 -3.82 -2.30 10.04
CA VAL A 101 -4.03 -2.00 8.61
C VAL A 101 -3.42 -3.10 7.74
N GLY A 102 -2.24 -3.61 8.12
CA GLY A 102 -1.58 -4.72 7.44
C GLY A 102 -2.39 -6.01 7.48
N LEU A 103 -2.91 -6.37 8.66
CA LEU A 103 -3.80 -7.53 8.82
C LEU A 103 -5.08 -7.40 8.01
N ALA A 104 -5.67 -6.20 7.93
CA ALA A 104 -6.88 -5.96 7.13
C ALA A 104 -6.62 -6.24 5.63
N PHE A 105 -5.53 -5.70 5.07
CA PHE A 105 -5.16 -5.97 3.67
C PHE A 105 -4.82 -7.45 3.43
N GLY A 106 -4.14 -8.10 4.37
CA GLY A 106 -3.86 -9.53 4.32
C GLY A 106 -5.14 -10.38 4.32
N GLY A 107 -6.09 -10.05 5.20
CA GLY A 107 -7.39 -10.72 5.31
C GLY A 107 -8.23 -10.59 4.05
N ILE A 108 -8.34 -9.37 3.49
CA ILE A 108 -9.05 -9.13 2.22
C ILE A 108 -8.44 -9.97 1.09
N SER A 109 -7.11 -10.08 1.03
CA SER A 109 -6.46 -10.86 -0.02
C SER A 109 -6.65 -12.38 0.16
N LEU A 110 -6.78 -12.89 1.39
CA LEU A 110 -7.14 -14.29 1.63
C LEU A 110 -8.57 -14.61 1.18
N ILE A 111 -9.52 -13.69 1.43
CA ILE A 111 -10.91 -13.83 0.95
C ILE A 111 -10.94 -13.83 -0.57
N ASN A 112 -10.24 -12.87 -1.20
CA ASN A 112 -10.19 -12.71 -2.66
C ASN A 112 -9.35 -13.79 -3.39
N LYS A 113 -8.70 -14.71 -2.65
CA LYS A 113 -8.03 -15.90 -3.20
C LYS A 113 -8.96 -17.12 -3.22
N ASN A 114 -10.03 -17.10 -2.41
CA ASN A 114 -11.00 -18.18 -2.26
C ASN A 114 -12.26 -18.00 -3.11
N GLU A 115 -12.44 -16.83 -3.75
CA GLU A 115 -13.37 -16.59 -4.87
C GLU A 115 -12.68 -16.85 -6.21
#